data_AF-A0A2N0ZLD6-F1
#
_entry.id   AF-A0A2N0ZLD6-F1
#
_cell.length_a   1.000
_cell.length_b   1.000
_cell.length_c   1.000
_cell.angle_alpha   90.00
_cell.angle_beta   90.00
_cell.angle_gamma   90.00
#
_symmetry.space_group_name_H-M   'P 1'
#
loop_
_entity.id
_entity.type
_entity.pdbx_description
1 polymer ?
#
loop_
_entity_poly.entity_id
_entity_poly.type
_entity_poly.pdbx_seq_one_letter_code
_entity_poly.pdbx_strand_id
1 'polypeptide(L)'
;MVSKEIKSMRTKQLLMLNAFMIPCLFFVLLFHAFSLKSYLPLILIGSFSLLHGVYGLTKNELTKSLIPIFEQVNSYEKAKLGVKWEKQKRRGQWWSIIIGSFLIFMSVISLSGNDISDYLDMKSLIIIFLTVWTVMNFTHWSQIREIDQQNM
;
A
#
# COMPACT_ATOMS: atom_id res chain seq x y z
N MET A 1 -8.30 14.60 -26.47
CA MET A 1 -7.16 15.01 -25.59
C MET A 1 -7.28 14.43 -24.19
N VAL A 2 -8.46 14.55 -23.54
CA VAL A 2 -8.74 14.06 -22.17
C VAL A 2 -8.35 12.59 -21.93
N SER A 3 -8.58 11.65 -22.87
CA SER A 3 -8.24 10.24 -22.66
C SER A 3 -6.73 9.93 -22.62
N LYS A 4 -5.91 10.71 -23.35
CA LYS A 4 -4.45 10.51 -23.40
C LYS A 4 -3.79 10.95 -22.09
N GLU A 5 -4.27 12.04 -21.50
CA GLU A 5 -3.81 12.54 -20.20
C GLU A 5 -4.22 11.61 -19.07
N ILE A 6 -5.47 11.12 -19.06
CA ILE A 6 -5.93 10.13 -18.08
C ILE A 6 -5.09 8.85 -18.19
N LYS A 7 -4.86 8.33 -19.40
CA LYS A 7 -4.04 7.14 -19.61
C LYS A 7 -2.61 7.33 -19.09
N SER A 8 -1.99 8.48 -19.37
CA SER A 8 -0.66 8.84 -18.86
C SER A 8 -0.64 8.89 -17.33
N MET A 9 -1.65 9.50 -16.71
CA MET A 9 -1.78 9.55 -15.24
C MET A 9 -1.91 8.15 -14.63
N ARG A 10 -2.78 7.28 -15.19
CA ARG A 10 -2.95 5.89 -14.71
C ARG A 10 -1.67 5.07 -14.85
N THR A 11 -0.96 5.19 -15.97
CA THR A 11 0.33 4.50 -16.16
C THR A 11 1.36 4.95 -15.13
N LYS A 12 1.46 6.26 -14.88
CA LYS A 12 2.37 6.80 -13.86
C LYS A 12 1.97 6.35 -12.46
N GLN A 13 0.68 6.31 -12.13
CA GLN A 13 0.18 5.80 -10.85
C GLN A 13 0.61 4.33 -10.63
N LEU A 14 0.39 3.46 -11.62
CA LEU A 14 0.78 2.05 -11.56
C LEU A 14 2.29 1.87 -11.48
N LEU A 15 3.06 2.64 -12.24
CA LEU A 15 4.53 2.65 -12.16
C LEU A 15 5.00 3.05 -10.76
N MET A 16 4.44 4.12 -10.19
CA MET A 16 4.80 4.60 -8.86
C MET A 16 4.51 3.54 -7.79
N LEU A 17 3.31 2.95 -7.83
CA LEU A 17 2.91 1.92 -6.87
C LEU A 17 3.84 0.70 -6.92
N ASN A 18 4.14 0.22 -8.12
CA ASN A 18 5.05 -0.92 -8.29
C ASN A 18 6.50 -0.56 -7.92
N ALA A 19 6.94 0.66 -8.21
CA ALA A 19 8.24 1.18 -7.81
C ALA A 19 8.39 1.31 -6.29
N PHE A 20 7.30 1.43 -5.52
CA PHE A 20 7.32 1.32 -4.06
C PHE A 20 7.30 -0.13 -3.57
N MET A 21 6.50 -1.00 -4.18
CA MET A 21 6.32 -2.39 -3.73
C MET A 21 7.55 -3.27 -3.95
N ILE A 22 8.24 -3.14 -5.09
CA ILE A 22 9.38 -3.99 -5.45
C ILE A 22 10.58 -3.77 -4.49
N PRO A 23 10.98 -2.53 -4.16
CA PRO A 23 12.02 -2.30 -3.15
C PRO A 23 11.65 -2.82 -1.76
N CYS A 24 10.37 -2.75 -1.36
CA CYS A 24 9.92 -3.32 -0.09
C CYS A 24 10.13 -4.85 -0.05
N LEU A 25 9.85 -5.56 -1.13
CA LEU A 25 10.17 -6.99 -1.22
C LEU A 25 11.67 -7.22 -1.09
N PHE A 26 12.47 -6.51 -1.87
CA PHE A 26 13.91 -6.66 -1.86
C PHE A 26 14.48 -6.44 -0.45
N PHE A 27 13.98 -5.42 0.26
CA PHE A 27 14.32 -5.15 1.64
C PHE A 27 14.02 -6.33 2.57
N VAL A 28 12.81 -6.91 2.50
CA VAL A 28 12.44 -8.08 3.32
C VAL A 28 13.29 -9.30 3.00
N LEU A 29 13.53 -9.58 1.71
CA LEU A 29 14.37 -10.70 1.28
C LEU A 29 15.82 -10.54 1.72
N LEU A 30 16.36 -9.32 1.68
CA LEU A 30 17.72 -9.03 2.14
C LEU A 30 17.86 -9.34 3.64
N PHE A 31 16.90 -8.91 4.45
CA PHE A 31 16.90 -9.23 5.89
C PHE A 31 16.86 -10.74 6.14
N HIS A 32 16.01 -11.47 5.41
CA HIS A 32 15.95 -12.93 5.50
C HIS A 32 17.26 -13.60 5.07
N ALA A 33 17.86 -13.17 3.96
CA ALA A 33 19.11 -13.73 3.43
C ALA A 33 20.31 -13.55 4.38
N PHE A 34 20.35 -12.43 5.12
CA PHE A 34 21.38 -12.18 6.12
C PHE A 34 21.04 -12.75 7.52
N SER A 35 19.98 -13.56 7.63
CA SER A 35 19.49 -14.11 8.91
C SER A 35 19.28 -13.02 9.97
N LEU A 36 18.88 -11.83 9.54
CA LEU A 36 18.50 -10.76 10.44
C LEU A 36 17.12 -11.07 11.00
N LYS A 37 16.96 -10.83 12.31
CA LYS A 37 15.71 -11.10 13.02
C LYS A 37 14.53 -10.34 12.39
N SER A 38 13.39 -11.02 12.22
CA SER A 38 12.27 -10.45 11.45
C SER A 38 11.54 -9.32 12.17
N TYR A 39 11.75 -9.15 13.48
CA TYR A 39 11.14 -8.07 14.26
C TYR A 39 11.46 -6.67 13.70
N LEU A 40 12.67 -6.46 13.13
CA LEU A 40 13.11 -5.17 12.59
C LEU A 40 12.32 -4.72 11.35
N PRO A 41 12.24 -5.50 10.26
CA PRO A 41 11.44 -5.11 9.10
C PRO A 41 9.95 -5.01 9.46
N LEU A 42 9.44 -5.86 10.35
CA LEU A 42 8.05 -5.82 10.81
C LEU A 42 7.71 -4.53 11.56
N ILE A 43 8.56 -4.11 12.52
CA ILE A 43 8.30 -2.87 13.28
C ILE A 43 8.43 -1.63 12.40
N LEU A 44 9.37 -1.60 11.46
CA LEU A 44 9.58 -0.48 10.54
C LEU A 44 8.38 -0.30 9.60
N ILE A 45 7.99 -1.37 8.90
CA ILE A 45 6.85 -1.34 7.97
C ILE A 45 5.54 -1.10 8.73
N GLY A 46 5.38 -1.75 9.89
CA GLY A 46 4.21 -1.58 10.75
C GLY A 46 4.04 -0.15 11.24
N SER A 47 5.11 0.46 11.77
CA SER A 47 5.11 1.85 12.23
C SER A 47 4.85 2.82 11.08
N PHE A 48 5.49 2.62 9.92
CA PHE A 48 5.25 3.44 8.73
C PHE A 48 3.78 3.37 8.29
N SER A 49 3.19 2.17 8.21
CA SER A 49 1.79 1.97 7.83
C SER A 49 0.82 2.62 8.84
N LEU A 50 1.12 2.49 10.13
CA LEU A 50 0.30 3.07 11.19
C LEU A 50 0.36 4.61 11.15
N LEU A 51 1.55 5.19 11.05
CA LEU A 51 1.73 6.65 10.91
C LEU A 51 1.04 7.18 9.65
N HIS A 52 1.18 6.48 8.52
CA HIS A 52 0.52 6.83 7.27
C HIS A 52 -1.01 6.83 7.42
N GLY A 53 -1.57 5.79 8.05
CA GLY A 53 -3.01 5.69 8.29
C GLY A 53 -3.55 6.79 9.22
N VAL A 54 -2.86 7.07 10.33
CA VAL A 54 -3.24 8.14 11.28
C VAL A 54 -3.14 9.52 10.60
N TYR A 55 -2.04 9.79 9.90
CA TYR A 55 -1.88 11.02 9.14
C TYR A 55 -2.97 11.17 8.05
N GLY A 56 -3.32 10.07 7.39
CA GLY A 56 -4.36 10.06 6.37
C GLY A 56 -5.76 10.35 6.92
N LEU A 57 -6.09 9.87 8.12
CA LEU A 57 -7.38 10.16 8.78
C LEU A 57 -7.48 11.62 9.24
N THR A 58 -6.38 12.21 9.71
CA THR A 58 -6.38 13.61 10.16
C THR A 58 -6.46 14.60 9.01
N LYS A 59 -6.04 14.22 7.79
CA LYS A 59 -6.08 15.06 6.58
C LYS A 59 -7.27 14.79 5.65
N ASN A 60 -8.38 14.28 6.20
CA ASN A 60 -9.55 13.66 5.54
C ASN A 60 -10.18 14.37 4.30
N GLU A 61 -9.80 15.59 3.94
CA GLU A 61 -10.37 16.31 2.79
C GLU A 61 -9.36 16.77 1.73
N LEU A 62 -8.07 16.64 2.02
CA LEU A 62 -7.02 17.13 1.14
C LEU A 62 -6.70 16.09 0.06
N THR A 63 -6.82 16.51 -1.20
CA THR A 63 -6.26 15.75 -2.33
C THR A 63 -4.73 15.80 -2.34
N LYS A 64 -4.15 16.73 -1.56
CA LYS A 64 -2.72 16.94 -1.42
C LYS A 64 -1.99 15.66 -1.07
N SER A 65 -0.91 15.43 -1.81
CA SER A 65 0.02 14.33 -1.59
C SER A 65 1.43 14.90 -1.65
N LEU A 66 2.37 14.30 -0.94
CA LEU A 66 3.80 14.63 -1.06
C LEU A 66 4.31 14.38 -2.48
N ILE A 67 3.68 13.43 -3.18
CA ILE A 67 4.02 13.05 -4.53
C ILE A 67 2.96 13.63 -5.48
N PRO A 68 3.35 14.50 -6.43
CA PRO A 68 2.41 15.19 -7.34
C PRO A 68 1.49 14.27 -8.14
N ILE A 69 1.97 13.09 -8.56
CA ILE A 69 1.13 12.16 -9.33
C ILE A 69 -0.07 11.66 -8.53
N PHE A 70 0.10 11.41 -7.23
CA PHE A 70 -1.01 10.97 -6.38
C PHE A 70 -1.97 12.11 -6.08
N GLU A 71 -1.50 13.36 -6.05
CA GLU A 71 -2.39 14.53 -5.94
C GLU A 71 -3.25 14.71 -7.19
N GLN A 72 -2.67 14.52 -8.38
CA GLN A 72 -3.40 14.54 -9.65
C GLN A 72 -4.48 13.45 -9.69
N VAL A 73 -4.12 12.21 -9.31
CA VAL A 73 -5.06 11.09 -9.22
C VAL A 73 -6.16 11.37 -8.20
N ASN A 74 -5.81 11.79 -6.99
CA ASN A 74 -6.78 12.06 -5.93
C ASN A 74 -7.76 13.17 -6.35
N SER A 75 -7.27 14.23 -7.00
CA SER A 75 -8.12 15.33 -7.46
C SER A 75 -9.08 14.87 -8.56
N TYR A 76 -8.59 14.07 -9.51
CA TYR A 76 -9.42 13.46 -10.54
C TYR A 76 -10.49 12.53 -9.98
N GLU A 77 -10.12 11.61 -9.09
CA GLU A 77 -11.05 10.64 -8.50
C GLU A 77 -12.06 11.31 -7.58
N LYS A 78 -11.65 12.31 -6.79
CA LYS A 78 -12.55 13.09 -5.94
C LYS A 78 -13.57 13.86 -6.78
N ALA A 79 -13.15 14.45 -7.90
CA ALA A 79 -14.06 15.16 -8.81
C ALA A 79 -15.13 14.23 -9.42
N LYS A 80 -14.78 12.96 -9.70
CA LYS A 80 -15.72 11.96 -10.25
C LYS A 80 -16.64 11.33 -9.22
N LEU A 81 -16.11 10.97 -8.05
CA LEU A 81 -16.82 10.14 -7.07
C LEU A 81 -17.40 10.94 -5.89
N GLY A 82 -16.95 12.17 -5.67
CA GLY A 82 -17.39 13.03 -4.56
C GLY A 82 -17.29 12.33 -3.20
N VAL A 83 -18.41 12.23 -2.49
CA VAL A 83 -18.50 11.60 -1.15
C VAL A 83 -18.10 10.11 -1.15
N LYS A 84 -18.29 9.39 -2.27
CA LYS A 84 -17.85 7.98 -2.36
C LYS A 84 -16.33 7.86 -2.28
N TRP A 85 -15.60 8.83 -2.86
CA TRP A 85 -14.14 8.88 -2.77
C TRP A 85 -13.68 9.02 -1.32
N GLU A 86 -14.31 9.92 -0.55
CA GLU A 86 -13.94 10.14 0.85
C GLU A 86 -14.15 8.89 1.70
N LYS A 87 -15.27 8.18 1.50
CA LYS A 87 -15.53 6.89 2.17
C LYS A 87 -14.50 5.83 1.78
N GLN A 88 -14.11 5.74 0.52
CA GLN A 88 -13.07 4.81 0.06
C GLN A 88 -11.70 5.17 0.64
N LYS A 89 -11.31 6.45 0.61
CA LYS A 89 -10.06 6.95 1.16
C LYS A 89 -9.96 6.67 2.65
N ARG A 90 -11.00 6.99 3.41
CA ARG A 90 -11.06 6.74 4.87
C ARG A 90 -10.93 5.25 5.19
N ARG A 91 -11.59 4.38 4.42
CA ARG A 91 -11.46 2.93 4.57
C ARG A 91 -10.04 2.45 4.31
N GLY A 92 -9.37 3.00 3.30
CA GLY A 92 -7.96 2.73 3.03
C GLY A 92 -7.07 3.09 4.23
N GLN A 93 -7.30 4.25 4.85
CA GLN A 93 -6.53 4.65 6.04
C GLN A 93 -6.77 3.74 7.25
N TRP A 94 -8.01 3.29 7.46
CA TRP A 94 -8.32 2.29 8.47
C TRP A 94 -7.60 0.97 8.20
N TRP A 95 -7.55 0.51 6.95
CA TRP A 95 -6.76 -0.66 6.58
C TRP A 95 -5.27 -0.47 6.86
N SER A 96 -4.69 0.69 6.57
CA SER A 96 -3.29 0.99 6.92
C SER A 96 -3.03 0.92 8.43
N ILE A 97 -3.96 1.39 9.26
CA ILE A 97 -3.86 1.31 10.72
C ILE A 97 -3.95 -0.14 11.20
N ILE A 98 -4.93 -0.90 10.69
CA ILE A 98 -5.12 -2.31 11.05
C ILE A 98 -3.88 -3.13 10.69
N ILE A 99 -3.40 -3.00 9.45
CA ILE A 99 -2.20 -3.70 8.96
C ILE A 99 -0.97 -3.27 9.77
N GLY A 100 -0.81 -1.97 10.01
CA GLY A 100 0.33 -1.45 10.78
C GLY A 100 0.36 -1.99 12.21
N SER A 101 -0.78 -1.98 12.88
CA SER A 101 -0.94 -2.52 14.24
C SER A 101 -0.65 -4.03 14.28
N PHE A 102 -1.16 -4.77 13.30
CA PHE A 102 -0.92 -6.20 13.17
C PHE A 102 0.57 -6.52 12.97
N LEU A 103 1.28 -5.79 12.12
CA LEU A 103 2.71 -5.98 11.89
C LEU A 103 3.56 -5.66 13.13
N ILE A 104 3.20 -4.60 13.87
CA ILE A 104 3.86 -4.27 15.15
C ILE A 104 3.62 -5.38 16.17
N PHE A 105 2.39 -5.89 16.26
CA PHE A 105 2.08 -7.02 17.14
C PHE A 105 2.90 -8.27 16.78
N MET A 106 3.02 -8.59 15.48
CA MET A 106 3.88 -9.68 15.01
C MET A 106 5.36 -9.46 15.31
N SER A 107 5.84 -8.21 15.26
CA SER A 107 7.21 -7.87 15.68
C SER A 107 7.45 -8.20 17.16
N VAL A 108 6.50 -7.88 18.04
CA VAL A 108 6.60 -8.21 19.48
C VAL A 108 6.64 -9.73 19.70
N ILE A 109 5.85 -10.50 18.95
CA ILE A 109 5.90 -11.97 19.00
C ILE A 109 7.28 -12.47 18.54
N SER A 110 7.82 -11.95 17.45
CA SER A 110 9.17 -12.31 16.96
C SER A 110 10.27 -12.01 18.00
N LEU A 111 10.15 -10.89 18.73
CA LEU A 111 11.04 -10.55 19.85
C LEU A 111 11.01 -11.56 21.00
N SER A 112 9.87 -12.20 21.24
CA SER A 112 9.69 -13.18 22.32
C SER A 112 10.33 -14.56 22.06
N GLY A 113 11.05 -14.72 20.94
CA GLY A 113 11.77 -15.95 20.58
C GLY A 113 11.02 -16.83 19.57
N ASN A 114 9.81 -16.44 19.17
CA ASN A 114 9.06 -17.10 18.09
C ASN A 114 9.25 -16.30 16.78
N ASP A 115 10.47 -16.33 16.24
CA ASP A 115 10.78 -15.55 15.04
C ASP A 115 10.06 -16.15 13.83
N ILE A 116 9.28 -15.32 13.12
CA ILE A 116 8.55 -15.74 11.91
C ILE A 116 9.51 -16.23 10.82
N SER A 117 10.75 -15.73 10.80
CA SER A 117 11.79 -16.20 9.89
C SER A 117 12.14 -17.69 10.05
N ASP A 118 11.87 -18.26 11.22
CA ASP A 118 12.20 -19.66 11.52
C ASP A 118 11.15 -20.62 10.95
N TYR A 119 9.94 -20.12 10.70
CA TYR A 119 8.80 -20.88 10.17
C TYR A 119 8.53 -20.61 8.69
N LEU A 120 8.95 -19.45 8.17
CA LEU A 120 8.76 -19.08 6.78
C LEU A 120 10.07 -19.17 6.00
N ASP A 121 10.11 -20.14 5.08
CA ASP A 121 11.18 -20.20 4.11
C ASP A 121 11.08 -19.08 3.07
N MET A 122 12.18 -18.84 2.36
CA MET A 122 12.26 -17.81 1.32
C MET A 122 11.17 -17.98 0.25
N LYS A 123 10.79 -19.23 -0.08
CA LYS A 123 9.73 -19.51 -1.06
C LYS A 123 8.37 -19.04 -0.55
N SER A 124 8.05 -19.33 0.71
CA SER A 124 6.80 -18.88 1.34
C SER A 124 6.71 -17.36 1.38
N LEU A 125 7.81 -16.66 1.70
CA LEU A 125 7.86 -15.20 1.70
C LEU A 125 7.59 -14.61 0.30
N ILE A 126 8.17 -15.20 -0.74
CA ILE A 126 7.94 -14.78 -2.13
C ILE A 126 6.47 -15.02 -2.52
N ILE A 127 5.89 -16.16 -2.16
CA ILE A 127 4.47 -16.47 -2.45
C ILE A 127 3.54 -15.47 -1.75
N ILE A 128 3.78 -15.17 -0.48
CA ILE A 128 3.01 -14.17 0.28
C ILE A 128 3.12 -12.81 -0.41
N PHE A 129 4.32 -12.39 -0.79
CA PHE A 129 4.51 -11.12 -1.49
C PHE A 129 3.76 -11.07 -2.82
N LEU A 130 3.91 -12.11 -3.66
CA LEU A 130 3.22 -12.18 -4.94
C LEU A 130 1.70 -12.13 -4.76
N THR A 131 1.18 -12.79 -3.73
CA THR A 131 -0.25 -12.75 -3.38
C THR A 131 -0.69 -11.33 -3.05
N VAL A 132 0.01 -10.65 -2.13
CA VAL A 132 -0.30 -9.26 -1.75
C VAL A 132 -0.16 -8.33 -2.96
N TRP A 133 0.89 -8.49 -3.75
CA TRP A 133 1.16 -7.69 -4.95
C TRP A 133 0.06 -7.85 -5.99
N THR A 134 -0.38 -9.08 -6.27
CA THR A 134 -1.48 -9.36 -7.19
C THR A 134 -2.80 -8.78 -6.67
N VAL A 135 -3.11 -8.95 -5.38
CA VAL A 135 -4.32 -8.37 -4.78
C VAL A 135 -4.31 -6.85 -4.89
N MET A 136 -3.19 -6.18 -4.58
CA MET A 136 -3.06 -4.74 -4.71
C MET A 136 -3.25 -4.27 -6.16
N ASN A 137 -2.57 -4.90 -7.13
CA ASN A 137 -2.74 -4.55 -8.54
C ASN A 137 -4.17 -4.79 -9.03
N PHE A 138 -4.81 -5.88 -8.59
CA PHE A 138 -6.21 -6.18 -8.93
C PHE A 138 -7.17 -5.14 -8.35
N THR A 139 -7.01 -4.76 -7.07
CA THR A 139 -7.85 -3.73 -6.45
C THR A 139 -7.71 -2.37 -7.15
N HIS A 140 -6.49 -1.97 -7.52
CA HIS A 140 -6.26 -0.77 -8.31
C HIS A 140 -6.88 -0.85 -9.70
N TRP A 141 -6.74 -1.99 -10.38
CA TRP A 141 -7.37 -2.19 -11.68
C TRP A 141 -8.90 -2.11 -11.60
N SER A 142 -9.51 -2.74 -10.58
CA SER A 142 -10.96 -2.68 -10.35
C SER A 142 -11.43 -1.25 -10.11
N GLN A 143 -10.71 -0.49 -9.28
CA GLN A 143 -11.01 0.93 -9.03
C GLN A 143 -10.92 1.77 -10.31
N ILE A 144 -9.86 1.60 -11.10
CA ILE A 144 -9.70 2.31 -12.38
C ILE A 144 -10.88 2.00 -13.29
N ARG A 145 -11.24 0.71 -13.41
CA ARG A 145 -12.36 0.27 -14.24
C ARG A 145 -13.68 0.89 -13.77
N GLU A 146 -13.99 0.85 -12.48
CA GLU A 146 -15.21 1.42 -11.93
C GLU A 146 -15.32 2.94 -12.16
N ILE A 147 -14.22 3.67 -11.91
CA ILE A 147 -14.18 5.14 -12.01
C ILE A 147 -14.20 5.60 -13.46
N ASP A 148 -13.54 4.87 -14.35
CA ASP A 148 -13.40 5.28 -15.74
C ASP A 148 -14.59 4.80 -16.60
N GLN A 149 -15.34 3.76 -16.18
CA GLN A 149 -16.58 3.31 -16.84
C GLN A 149 -17.84 4.10 -16.44
N GLN A 150 -17.87 4.78 -15.29
CA GLN A 150 -19.04 5.58 -14.85
C GLN A 150 -19.36 6.81 -15.72
N ASN A 151 -18.60 7.07 -16.81
CA ASN A 151 -18.84 8.18 -17.73
C ASN A 151 -18.49 7.82 -19.21
N MET A 152 -18.79 6.60 -19.64
CA MET A 152 -19.05 6.31 -21.05
C MET A 152 -20.55 6.29 -21.30
#